data_AF-A0A924RJ28-F1
#
_entry.id   AF-A0A924RJ28-F1
#
_cell.length_a   1.000
_cell.length_b   1.000
_cell.length_c   1.000
_cell.angle_alpha   90.00
_cell.angle_beta   90.00
_cell.angle_gamma   90.00
#
_symmetry.space_group_name_H-M   'P 1'
#
loop_
_entity.id
_entity.type
_entity.pdbx_description
1 polymer ?
#
loop_
_entity_poly.entity_id
_entity_poly.type
_entity_poly.pdbx_seq_one_letter_code
_entity_poly.pdbx_strand_id
1 'polypeptide(L)'
;AHALRQRQAGQQAERRSRGAAVKDDPPVAVAAHREVAALRKELHQLVGAWARRTGQPHASVHAELRRACGGPPVPQAGAEQVRTRIDTLRRWFVGRT
;
A
#
# COMPACT_ATOMS: atom_id res chain seq x y z
N ALA A 1 -5.12 -21.24 26.41
CA ALA A 1 -4.78 -20.91 25.01
C ALA A 1 -4.36 -19.43 24.91
N HIS A 2 -3.06 -19.13 24.99
CA HIS A 2 -2.58 -17.74 24.91
C HIS A 2 -1.25 -17.68 24.17
N ALA A 3 -1.30 -17.90 22.85
CA ALA A 3 -0.12 -17.79 21.98
C ALA A 3 -0.53 -17.31 20.59
N LEU A 4 -0.93 -16.04 20.49
CA LEU A 4 -1.07 -15.38 19.19
C LEU A 4 -0.72 -13.88 19.27
N ARG A 5 0.35 -13.55 20.02
CA ARG A 5 0.83 -12.17 20.17
C ARG A 5 2.32 -11.97 19.86
N GLN A 6 3.01 -12.99 19.36
CA GLN A 6 4.47 -12.96 19.15
C GLN A 6 4.92 -12.92 17.67
N ARG A 7 4.02 -12.71 16.69
CA ARG A 7 4.41 -12.69 15.25
C ARG A 7 4.21 -11.34 14.55
N GLN A 8 4.27 -10.21 15.26
CA GLN A 8 4.13 -8.89 14.61
C GLN A 8 5.30 -7.92 14.82
N ALA A 9 6.22 -8.18 15.75
CA ALA A 9 7.32 -7.26 16.03
C ALA A 9 8.58 -7.47 15.16
N GLY A 10 8.81 -8.69 14.65
CA GLY A 10 10.07 -9.02 13.94
C GLY A 10 10.23 -8.43 12.55
N GLN A 11 9.14 -8.06 11.86
CA GLN A 11 9.19 -7.68 10.44
C GLN A 11 9.42 -6.18 10.18
N GLN A 12 9.57 -5.38 11.25
CA GLN A 12 9.81 -3.94 11.12
C GLN A 12 11.31 -3.59 11.09
N ALA A 13 12.16 -4.40 11.74
CA ALA A 13 13.59 -4.13 11.85
C ALA A 13 14.36 -4.33 10.51
N GLU A 14 13.99 -5.34 9.71
CA GLU A 14 14.67 -5.61 8.44
C GLU A 14 14.36 -4.58 7.32
N ARG A 15 13.34 -3.74 7.50
CA ARG A 15 12.93 -2.75 6.50
C ARG A 15 13.76 -1.47 6.50
N ARG A 16 14.52 -1.21 7.56
CA ARG A 16 15.30 0.03 7.70
C ARG A 16 16.66 -0.04 7.00
N SER A 17 17.14 -1.25 6.68
CA SER A 17 18.50 -1.48 6.16
C SER A 17 18.61 -1.51 4.63
N ARG A 18 17.48 -1.46 3.89
CA ARG A 18 17.45 -1.64 2.43
C ARG A 18 16.89 -0.47 1.62
N GLY A 19 16.57 0.67 2.26
CA GLY A 19 15.94 1.83 1.62
C GLY A 19 16.85 3.01 1.32
N ALA A 20 18.14 2.92 1.61
CA ALA A 20 19.11 4.02 1.43
C ALA A 20 19.96 3.81 0.16
N ALA A 21 19.31 3.82 -0.99
CA ALA A 21 19.90 4.05 -2.30
C ALA A 21 18.76 4.66 -3.12
N VAL A 22 18.83 5.89 -3.61
CA VAL A 22 19.52 6.35 -4.83
C VAL A 22 19.35 7.90 -4.78
N LYS A 23 20.42 8.69 -4.57
CA LYS A 23 21.30 9.31 -5.57
C LYS A 23 20.55 10.07 -6.68
N ASP A 24 20.71 11.40 -6.67
CA ASP A 24 20.69 12.33 -7.80
C ASP A 24 19.85 11.96 -9.04
N ASP A 25 18.67 12.56 -9.22
CA ASP A 25 17.79 12.28 -10.36
C ASP A 25 17.16 13.59 -10.93
N PRO A 26 17.11 13.78 -12.27
CA PRO A 26 16.68 15.00 -12.97
C PRO A 26 15.25 15.48 -12.64
N PRO A 27 14.89 16.74 -12.97
CA PRO A 27 13.58 17.33 -12.62
C PRO A 27 12.35 16.52 -13.05
N VAL A 28 12.47 15.68 -14.08
CA VAL A 28 11.40 14.80 -14.59
C VAL A 28 11.12 13.62 -13.64
N ALA A 29 12.16 13.03 -13.07
CA ALA A 29 12.02 11.95 -12.08
C ALA A 29 11.36 12.46 -10.80
N VAL A 30 11.70 13.68 -10.36
CA VAL A 30 11.10 14.32 -9.18
C VAL A 30 9.58 14.52 -9.37
N ALA A 31 9.12 14.90 -10.56
CA ALA A 31 7.70 15.05 -10.85
C ALA A 31 6.96 13.70 -10.79
N ALA A 32 7.52 12.64 -11.40
CA ALA A 32 6.96 11.29 -11.34
C ALA A 32 6.91 10.74 -9.90
N HIS A 33 7.96 10.99 -9.10
CA HIS A 33 7.98 10.60 -7.69
C HIS A 33 6.91 11.32 -6.86
N ARG A 34 6.68 12.62 -7.10
CA ARG A 34 5.60 13.38 -6.43
C ARG A 34 4.22 12.82 -6.77
N GLU A 35 4.00 12.48 -8.03
CA GLU A 35 2.74 11.88 -8.48
C GLU A 35 2.49 10.52 -7.79
N VAL A 36 3.48 9.64 -7.78
CA VAL A 36 3.38 8.34 -7.09
C VAL A 36 3.12 8.54 -5.59
N ALA A 37 3.73 9.53 -4.96
CA ALA A 37 3.48 9.85 -3.56
C ALA A 37 2.02 10.29 -3.30
N ALA A 38 1.46 11.13 -4.17
CA ALA A 38 0.06 11.55 -4.09
C ALA A 38 -0.90 10.37 -4.23
N LEU A 39 -0.66 9.50 -5.23
CA LEU A 39 -1.44 8.27 -5.43
C LEU A 39 -1.35 7.34 -4.21
N ARG A 40 -0.17 7.18 -3.62
CA ARG A 40 -0.02 6.38 -2.39
C ARG A 40 -0.81 6.97 -1.23
N LYS A 41 -0.80 8.29 -1.07
CA LYS A 41 -1.61 8.98 -0.04
C LYS A 41 -3.09 8.71 -0.25
N GLU A 42 -3.59 8.83 -1.47
CA GLU A 42 -4.97 8.51 -1.82
C GLU A 42 -5.32 7.05 -1.51
N LEU A 43 -4.47 6.11 -1.91
CA LEU A 43 -4.64 4.69 -1.61
C LEU A 43 -4.76 4.45 -0.10
N HIS A 44 -3.87 5.04 0.72
CA HIS A 44 -3.94 4.87 2.18
C HIS A 44 -5.24 5.43 2.79
N GLN A 45 -5.75 6.54 2.26
CA GLN A 45 -7.03 7.13 2.71
C GLN A 45 -8.21 6.20 2.39
N LEU A 46 -8.29 5.70 1.16
CA LEU A 46 -9.34 4.76 0.75
C LEU A 46 -9.29 3.46 1.54
N VAL A 47 -8.09 2.92 1.81
CA VAL A 47 -7.93 1.72 2.64
C VAL A 47 -8.44 1.99 4.06
N GLY A 48 -8.17 3.17 4.62
CA GLY A 48 -8.70 3.57 5.93
C GLY A 48 -10.22 3.66 5.95
N ALA A 49 -10.84 4.24 4.92
CA ALA A 49 -12.29 4.28 4.78
C ALA A 49 -12.89 2.86 4.65
N TRP A 50 -12.26 1.98 3.87
CA TRP A 50 -12.70 0.60 3.69
C TRP A 50 -12.60 -0.20 4.99
N ALA A 51 -11.44 -0.16 5.66
CA ALA A 51 -11.20 -0.82 6.93
C ALA A 51 -12.21 -0.41 8.00
N ARG A 52 -12.58 0.87 8.06
CA ARG A 52 -13.64 1.37 8.96
C ARG A 52 -15.01 0.83 8.58
N ARG A 53 -15.33 0.78 7.28
CA ARG A 53 -16.62 0.27 6.78
C ARG A 53 -16.80 -1.23 7.02
N THR A 54 -15.76 -2.02 6.85
CA THR A 54 -15.83 -3.49 6.93
C THR A 54 -15.35 -4.07 8.26
N GLY A 55 -14.71 -3.27 9.11
CA GLY A 55 -14.05 -3.73 10.33
C GLY A 55 -12.74 -4.52 10.06
N GLN A 56 -12.28 -4.61 8.81
CA GLN A 56 -11.07 -5.34 8.48
C GLN A 56 -9.80 -4.57 8.89
N PRO A 57 -8.76 -5.23 9.42
CA PRO A 57 -7.47 -4.59 9.68
C PRO A 57 -6.82 -4.06 8.39
N HIS A 58 -6.18 -2.88 8.44
CA HIS A 58 -5.46 -2.29 7.29
C HIS A 58 -4.51 -3.28 6.59
N ALA A 59 -3.79 -4.08 7.36
CA ALA A 59 -2.86 -5.08 6.83
C ALA A 59 -3.57 -6.12 5.95
N SER A 60 -4.76 -6.57 6.33
CA SER A 60 -5.56 -7.52 5.56
C SER A 60 -6.05 -6.90 4.25
N VAL A 61 -6.52 -5.66 4.29
CA VAL A 61 -6.96 -4.94 3.07
C VAL A 61 -5.80 -4.78 2.08
N HIS A 62 -4.60 -4.41 2.56
CA HIS A 62 -3.42 -4.35 1.70
C HIS A 62 -2.98 -5.72 1.16
N ALA A 63 -3.18 -6.80 1.92
CA ALA A 63 -2.90 -8.16 1.47
C ALA A 63 -3.89 -8.59 0.37
N GLU A 64 -5.19 -8.29 0.54
CA GLU A 64 -6.21 -8.54 -0.49
C GLU A 64 -5.93 -7.74 -1.76
N LEU A 65 -5.62 -6.44 -1.65
CA LEU A 65 -5.26 -5.61 -2.81
C LEU A 65 -4.03 -6.15 -3.54
N ARG A 66 -3.06 -6.70 -2.81
CA ARG A 66 -1.89 -7.34 -3.43
C ARG A 66 -2.27 -8.63 -4.14
N ARG A 67 -3.18 -9.44 -3.59
CA ARG A 67 -3.67 -10.66 -4.25
C ARG A 67 -4.47 -10.34 -5.50
N ALA A 68 -5.32 -9.30 -5.46
CA ALA A 68 -6.17 -8.91 -6.58
C ALA A 68 -5.40 -8.21 -7.72
N CYS A 69 -4.46 -7.32 -7.39
CA CYS A 69 -3.73 -6.53 -8.40
C CYS A 69 -2.36 -7.12 -8.76
N GLY A 70 -1.86 -8.07 -7.97
CA GLY A 70 -0.47 -8.55 -8.06
C GLY A 70 0.57 -7.47 -7.72
N GLY A 71 1.84 -7.82 -7.99
CA GLY A 71 2.96 -6.88 -8.00
C GLY A 71 3.63 -6.59 -6.64
N PRO A 72 4.67 -5.72 -6.65
CA PRO A 72 5.50 -5.42 -5.48
C PRO A 72 4.73 -4.65 -4.41
N PRO A 73 5.20 -4.62 -3.14
CA PRO A 73 4.54 -3.86 -2.08
C PRO A 73 4.39 -2.37 -2.43
N VAL A 74 3.35 -1.69 -1.91
CA VAL A 74 3.03 -0.28 -2.22
C VAL A 74 4.23 0.68 -2.23
N PRO A 75 5.21 0.60 -1.30
CA PRO A 75 6.39 1.48 -1.32
C PRO A 75 7.29 1.31 -2.54
N GLN A 76 7.23 0.17 -3.22
CA GLN A 76 7.99 -0.17 -4.43
C GLN A 76 7.10 -0.16 -5.69
N ALA A 77 5.79 0.05 -5.54
CA ALA A 77 4.87 0.08 -6.67
C ALA A 77 4.98 1.41 -7.43
N GLY A 78 5.03 1.31 -8.77
CA GLY A 78 4.97 2.45 -9.67
C GLY A 78 3.58 3.08 -9.77
N ALA A 79 3.46 4.21 -10.47
CA ALA A 79 2.22 4.99 -10.56
C ALA A 79 1.02 4.17 -11.05
N GLU A 80 1.20 3.43 -12.14
CA GLU A 80 0.16 2.60 -12.73
C GLU A 80 -0.35 1.54 -11.75
N GLN A 81 0.55 0.85 -11.06
CA GLN A 81 0.17 -0.19 -10.12
C GLN A 81 -0.55 0.36 -8.88
N VAL A 82 -0.21 1.59 -8.44
CA VAL A 82 -0.94 2.27 -7.37
C VAL A 82 -2.34 2.68 -7.86
N ARG A 83 -2.47 3.18 -9.10
CA ARG A 83 -3.77 3.50 -9.71
C ARG A 83 -4.66 2.26 -9.84
N THR A 84 -4.12 1.13 -10.30
CA THR A 84 -4.88 -0.13 -10.38
C THR A 84 -5.40 -0.59 -9.02
N ARG A 85 -4.63 -0.38 -7.96
CA ARG A 85 -5.05 -0.69 -6.58
C ARG A 85 -6.16 0.25 -6.10
N ILE A 86 -6.05 1.55 -6.37
CA ILE A 86 -7.08 2.55 -6.06
C ILE A 86 -8.38 2.19 -6.76
N ASP A 87 -8.31 1.92 -8.06
CA ASP A 87 -9.45 1.56 -8.90
C ASP A 87 -10.13 0.25 -8.46
N THR A 88 -9.33 -0.77 -8.12
CA THR A 88 -9.85 -2.02 -7.53
C THR A 88 -10.54 -1.79 -6.21
N LEU A 89 -9.96 -0.97 -5.33
CA LEU A 89 -10.58 -0.64 -4.05
C LEU A 89 -11.87 0.15 -4.23
N ARG A 90 -11.92 1.11 -5.17
CA ARG A 90 -13.12 1.86 -5.53
C ARG A 90 -14.23 0.94 -6.03
N ARG A 91 -13.92 -0.06 -6.87
CA ARG A 91 -14.89 -1.09 -7.28
C ARG A 91 -15.48 -1.84 -6.08
N TRP A 92 -14.69 -2.14 -5.06
CA TRP A 92 -15.21 -2.79 -3.86
C TRP A 92 -16.20 -1.91 -3.10
N PHE A 93 -16.02 -0.58 -3.10
CA PHE A 93 -17.00 0.33 -2.50
C PHE A 93 -18.36 0.30 -3.20
N VAL A 94 -18.39 0.06 -4.51
CA VAL A 94 -19.61 0.10 -5.35
C VAL A 94 -20.28 -1.28 -5.44
N GLY A 95 -19.53 -2.36 -5.57
CA GLY A 95 -20.08 -3.70 -5.89
C GLY A 95 -20.22 -4.66 -4.69
N ARG A 96 -19.99 -4.20 -3.47
CA ARG A 96 -20.04 -5.03 -2.25
C ARG A 96 -21.07 -4.54 -1.22
N THR A 97 -21.94 -3.60 -1.61
CA THR A 97 -23.25 -3.34 -0.96
C THR A 97 -24.22 -4.45 -1.32
#